data_AF-A0A2E1I9Y0-F1
#
_entry.id   AF-A0A2E1I9Y0-F1
#
_cell.length_a   1.000
_cell.length_b   1.000
_cell.length_c   1.000
_cell.angle_alpha   90.00
_cell.angle_beta   90.00
_cell.angle_gamma   90.00
#
_symmetry.space_group_name_H-M   'P 1'
#
loop_
_entity.id
_entity.type
_entity.pdbx_description
1 polymer ?
#
loop_
_entity_poly.entity_id
_entity_poly.type
_entity_poly.pdbx_seq_one_letter_code
_entity_poly.pdbx_strand_id
1 'polypeptide(L)'
;MAVNAWTPLHEPIFLDIEVGIVCSLLQIPRIPREVSFEEIPFTHSNFESMAPRRREQHAAGRFCLRSVINKAEINCVDISESYPLTIQTKIGIKPISISHCDSIAVAVLGLNYNSIGVDIESNNRMISTTILDQFCSAKEIKELMNASPIERLEIWMIKEAVSKAIGDGMSIAKEIEIVGDNAYYHTSIFRVIRHEYKGHNIVIVIDYSDSSMDN
;
A
#
# COMPACT_ATOMS: atom_id res chain seq x y z
N MET A 1 18.90 -29.96 -8.50
CA MET A 1 17.53 -29.83 -9.03
C MET A 1 17.36 -28.39 -9.47
N ALA A 2 16.86 -28.13 -10.67
CA ALA A 2 16.58 -26.76 -11.10
C ALA A 2 15.45 -26.20 -10.21
N VAL A 3 15.74 -25.15 -9.45
CA VAL A 3 14.72 -24.44 -8.68
C VAL A 3 13.97 -23.57 -9.68
N ASN A 4 12.66 -23.77 -9.82
CA ASN A 4 11.85 -22.98 -10.74
C ASN A 4 11.89 -21.49 -10.35
N ALA A 5 11.84 -20.60 -11.34
CA ALA A 5 11.68 -19.18 -11.11
C ALA A 5 10.32 -18.87 -10.45
N TRP A 6 10.29 -17.85 -9.60
CA TRP A 6 9.06 -17.38 -8.98
C TRP A 6 8.09 -16.86 -10.04
N THR A 7 6.83 -17.27 -9.94
CA THR A 7 5.72 -16.80 -10.78
C THR A 7 4.49 -16.56 -9.90
N PRO A 8 3.59 -15.63 -10.30
CA PRO A 8 2.34 -15.42 -9.56
C PRO A 8 1.45 -16.65 -9.65
N LEU A 9 0.54 -16.81 -8.68
CA LEU A 9 -0.41 -17.94 -8.66
C LEU A 9 -1.49 -17.84 -9.74
N HIS A 10 -1.76 -16.62 -10.21
CA HIS A 10 -2.78 -16.29 -11.19
C HIS A 10 -2.44 -14.94 -11.85
N GLU A 11 -3.16 -14.58 -12.91
CA GLU A 11 -3.06 -13.27 -13.56
C GLU A 11 -3.47 -12.13 -12.61
N PRO A 12 -2.86 -10.93 -12.71
CA PRO A 12 -3.14 -9.83 -11.79
C PRO A 12 -4.61 -9.42 -11.86
N ILE A 13 -5.20 -9.17 -10.69
CA ILE A 13 -6.60 -8.74 -10.58
C ILE A 13 -6.60 -7.23 -10.46
N PHE A 14 -7.27 -6.54 -11.39
CA PHE A 14 -7.41 -5.09 -11.35
C PHE A 14 -8.71 -4.70 -10.67
N LEU A 15 -8.64 -3.69 -9.80
CA LEU A 15 -9.82 -3.11 -9.16
C LEU A 15 -10.16 -1.77 -9.79
N ASP A 16 -11.44 -1.58 -10.08
CA ASP A 16 -12.00 -0.30 -10.46
C ASP A 16 -12.23 0.53 -9.18
N ILE A 17 -11.23 1.32 -8.81
CA ILE A 17 -11.27 2.19 -7.62
C ILE A 17 -11.89 3.54 -7.99
N GLU A 18 -11.17 4.31 -8.82
CA GLU A 18 -11.62 5.58 -9.37
C GLU A 18 -10.75 6.01 -10.54
N VAL A 19 -11.19 7.04 -11.26
CA VAL A 19 -10.43 7.63 -12.36
C VAL A 19 -9.07 8.15 -11.85
N GLY A 20 -8.01 7.82 -12.56
CA GLY A 20 -6.65 8.26 -12.21
C GLY A 20 -5.93 7.37 -11.20
N ILE A 21 -6.56 6.29 -10.71
CA ILE A 21 -5.89 5.26 -9.90
C ILE A 21 -5.91 3.93 -10.64
N VAL A 22 -4.74 3.32 -10.82
CA VAL A 22 -4.63 1.93 -11.27
C VAL A 22 -4.24 1.07 -10.09
N CYS A 23 -5.10 0.11 -9.73
CA CYS A 23 -4.91 -0.78 -8.58
C CYS A 23 -4.86 -2.24 -9.05
N SER A 24 -3.84 -2.99 -8.59
CA SER A 24 -3.75 -4.42 -8.86
C SER A 24 -3.48 -5.23 -7.60
N LEU A 25 -3.99 -6.46 -7.61
CA LEU A 25 -3.93 -7.43 -6.52
C LEU A 25 -3.37 -8.76 -7.00
N LEU A 26 -2.68 -9.44 -6.07
CA LEU A 26 -2.27 -10.83 -6.22
C LEU A 26 -2.49 -11.60 -4.93
N GLN A 27 -2.98 -12.83 -5.05
CA GLN A 27 -2.98 -13.77 -3.94
C GLN A 27 -1.58 -14.30 -3.68
N ILE A 28 -1.28 -14.47 -2.41
CA ILE A 28 -0.03 -15.00 -1.89
C ILE A 28 -0.29 -16.42 -1.38
N PRO A 29 0.58 -17.40 -1.69
CA PRO A 29 0.40 -18.75 -1.17
C PRO A 29 0.53 -18.76 0.35
N ARG A 30 -0.35 -19.50 1.03
CA ARG A 30 -0.31 -19.64 2.49
C ARG A 30 1.00 -20.26 2.98
N ILE A 31 1.56 -21.18 2.20
CA ILE A 31 2.83 -21.85 2.45
C ILE A 31 3.85 -21.27 1.45
N PRO A 32 4.94 -20.64 1.91
CA PRO A 32 5.96 -20.11 1.02
C PRO A 32 6.57 -21.20 0.14
N ARG A 33 6.76 -20.91 -1.14
CA ARG A 33 7.31 -21.87 -2.10
C ARG A 33 8.83 -21.80 -2.12
N GLU A 34 9.46 -22.94 -2.37
CA GLU A 34 10.90 -23.03 -2.63
C GLU A 34 11.15 -22.78 -4.13
N VAL A 35 11.29 -21.51 -4.48
CA VAL A 35 11.51 -21.01 -5.84
C VAL A 35 12.62 -19.96 -5.87
N SER A 36 13.20 -19.69 -7.04
CA SER A 36 14.19 -18.62 -7.22
C SER A 36 13.51 -17.27 -7.34
N PHE A 37 14.03 -16.26 -6.62
CA PHE A 37 13.56 -14.88 -6.63
C PHE A 37 14.51 -13.92 -7.37
N GLU A 38 15.42 -14.46 -8.20
CA GLU A 38 16.44 -13.65 -8.91
C GLU A 38 15.83 -12.67 -9.93
N GLU A 39 14.68 -13.02 -10.51
CA GLU A 39 14.04 -12.25 -11.61
C GLU A 39 12.86 -11.39 -11.16
N ILE A 40 12.75 -11.05 -9.87
CA ILE A 40 11.67 -10.18 -9.39
C ILE A 40 11.87 -8.75 -9.91
N PRO A 41 10.85 -8.12 -10.53
CA PRO A 41 10.99 -6.79 -11.11
C PRO A 41 11.19 -5.71 -10.05
N PHE A 42 11.86 -4.62 -10.44
CA PHE A 42 11.89 -3.34 -9.69
C PHE A 42 12.37 -3.45 -8.25
N THR A 43 13.38 -4.28 -8.00
CA THR A 43 13.93 -4.48 -6.66
C THR A 43 15.40 -4.92 -6.71
N HIS A 44 16.22 -4.38 -5.81
CA HIS A 44 17.58 -4.84 -5.51
C HIS A 44 17.65 -5.58 -4.17
N SER A 45 16.51 -5.93 -3.60
CA SER A 45 16.42 -6.55 -2.28
C SER A 45 17.18 -7.89 -2.20
N ASN A 46 17.88 -8.09 -1.10
CA ASN A 46 18.51 -9.38 -0.78
C ASN A 46 17.45 -10.36 -0.25
N PHE A 47 16.76 -11.06 -1.16
CA PHE A 47 15.74 -12.05 -0.83
C PHE A 47 16.25 -13.17 0.09
N GLU A 48 17.51 -13.57 -0.01
CA GLU A 48 18.09 -14.63 0.83
C GLU A 48 18.13 -14.26 2.31
N SER A 49 18.20 -12.97 2.62
CA SER A 49 18.13 -12.49 4.01
C SER A 49 16.71 -12.40 4.57
N MET A 50 15.69 -12.54 3.73
CA MET A 50 14.28 -12.40 4.12
C MET A 50 13.69 -13.73 4.57
N ALA A 51 12.85 -13.66 5.62
CA ALA A 51 12.00 -14.78 5.99
C ALA A 51 11.19 -15.30 4.78
N PRO A 52 10.98 -16.62 4.62
CA PRO A 52 10.35 -17.18 3.42
C PRO A 52 9.01 -16.55 3.04
N ARG A 53 8.14 -16.28 4.03
CA ARG A 53 6.87 -15.59 3.79
C ARG A 53 7.05 -14.16 3.29
N ARG A 54 8.04 -13.44 3.81
CA ARG A 54 8.33 -12.06 3.39
C ARG A 54 8.85 -12.02 1.95
N ARG A 55 9.57 -13.05 1.49
CA ARG A 55 9.98 -13.17 0.07
C ARG A 55 8.78 -13.23 -0.86
N GLU A 56 7.82 -14.11 -0.58
CA GLU A 56 6.58 -14.24 -1.37
C GLU A 56 5.78 -12.93 -1.39
N GLN A 57 5.62 -12.30 -0.23
CA GLN A 57 4.95 -11.00 -0.09
C GLN A 57 5.61 -9.89 -0.92
N HIS A 58 6.94 -9.77 -0.80
CA HIS A 58 7.70 -8.75 -1.53
C HIS A 58 7.65 -9.00 -3.04
N ALA A 59 7.80 -10.25 -3.47
CA ALA A 59 7.69 -10.65 -4.87
C ALA A 59 6.30 -10.34 -5.45
N ALA A 60 5.24 -10.72 -4.74
CA ALA A 60 3.87 -10.45 -5.15
C ALA A 60 3.60 -8.94 -5.25
N GLY A 61 4.04 -8.14 -4.28
CA GLY A 61 3.90 -6.68 -4.32
C GLY A 61 4.62 -6.04 -5.51
N ARG A 62 5.83 -6.49 -5.83
CA ARG A 62 6.58 -6.01 -7.00
C ARG A 62 5.97 -6.45 -8.32
N PHE A 63 5.38 -7.65 -8.38
CA PHE A 63 4.62 -8.07 -9.55
C PHE A 63 3.34 -7.25 -9.74
N CYS A 64 2.61 -6.94 -8.65
CA CYS A 64 1.49 -6.00 -8.70
C CYS A 64 1.94 -4.63 -9.24
N LEU A 65 3.07 -4.11 -8.76
CA LEU A 65 3.61 -2.84 -9.27
C LEU A 65 3.87 -2.89 -10.78
N ARG A 66 4.52 -3.96 -11.26
CA ARG A 66 4.71 -4.17 -12.71
C ARG A 66 3.39 -4.23 -13.47
N SER A 67 2.38 -4.85 -12.87
CA SER A 67 1.06 -4.99 -13.49
C SER A 67 0.35 -3.65 -13.65
N VAL A 68 0.41 -2.75 -12.65
CA VAL A 68 -0.18 -1.41 -12.78
C VAL A 68 0.57 -0.54 -13.78
N ILE A 69 1.91 -0.64 -13.85
CA ILE A 69 2.73 0.08 -14.84
C ILE A 69 2.35 -0.35 -16.26
N ASN A 70 2.28 -1.67 -16.49
CA ASN A 70 1.93 -2.22 -17.79
C ASN A 70 0.49 -1.86 -18.20
N LYS A 71 -0.46 -1.95 -17.26
CA LYS A 71 -1.87 -1.61 -17.48
C LYS A 71 -2.07 -0.14 -17.82
N ALA A 72 -1.27 0.75 -17.22
CA ALA A 72 -1.26 2.17 -17.51
C ALA A 72 -0.42 2.56 -18.73
N GLU A 73 0.22 1.58 -19.38
CA GLU A 73 1.12 1.79 -20.53
C GLU A 73 2.24 2.81 -20.24
N ILE A 74 2.71 2.86 -18.98
CA ILE A 74 3.76 3.79 -18.56
C ILE A 74 5.13 3.24 -18.95
N ASN A 75 5.91 4.09 -19.61
CA ASN A 75 7.34 3.87 -19.78
C ASN A 75 8.07 4.22 -18.48
N CYS A 76 8.32 3.21 -17.65
CA CYS A 76 9.09 3.31 -16.42
C CYS A 76 10.59 3.42 -16.75
N VAL A 77 11.20 4.56 -16.40
CA VAL A 77 12.65 4.77 -16.53
C VAL A 77 13.36 4.29 -15.28
N ASP A 78 12.82 4.65 -14.11
CA ASP A 78 13.39 4.31 -12.81
C ASP A 78 12.31 4.30 -11.72
N ILE A 79 12.58 3.65 -10.60
CA ILE A 79 11.70 3.59 -9.41
C ILE A 79 12.50 3.97 -8.18
N SER A 80 11.94 4.84 -7.33
CA SER A 80 12.61 5.20 -6.08
C SER A 80 12.79 3.99 -5.15
N GLU A 81 13.93 3.96 -4.46
CA GLU A 81 14.27 2.87 -3.53
C GLU A 81 13.65 3.07 -2.14
N SER A 82 13.41 4.33 -1.75
CA SER A 82 12.80 4.72 -0.49
C SER A 82 11.39 5.27 -0.68
N TYR A 83 10.60 5.20 0.38
CA TYR A 83 9.33 5.91 0.42
C TYR A 83 9.55 7.44 0.42
N PRO A 84 8.60 8.23 -0.13
CA PRO A 84 7.43 7.76 -0.87
C PRO A 84 7.86 7.10 -2.19
N LEU A 85 7.20 6.00 -2.55
CA LEU A 85 7.58 5.29 -3.77
C LEU A 85 7.10 6.06 -4.99
N THR A 86 7.98 6.20 -5.99
CA THR A 86 7.67 6.93 -7.22
C THR A 86 8.25 6.22 -8.43
N ILE A 87 7.63 6.45 -9.59
CA ILE A 87 8.16 6.07 -10.89
C ILE A 87 8.60 7.33 -11.62
N GLN A 88 9.85 7.34 -12.07
CA GLN A 88 10.32 8.32 -13.05
C GLN A 88 9.85 7.89 -14.44
N THR A 89 9.11 8.76 -15.11
CA THR A 89 8.70 8.59 -16.52
C THR A 89 9.32 9.69 -17.38
N LYS A 90 9.16 9.59 -18.70
CA LYS A 90 9.58 10.65 -19.63
C LYS A 90 8.80 11.96 -19.47
N ILE A 91 7.58 11.88 -18.92
CA ILE A 91 6.66 13.02 -18.81
C ILE A 91 6.50 13.54 -17.39
N GLY A 92 7.27 13.00 -16.44
CA GLY A 92 7.24 13.41 -15.03
C GLY A 92 7.30 12.23 -14.06
N ILE A 93 7.16 12.57 -12.78
CA ILE A 93 7.16 11.61 -11.68
C ILE A 93 5.72 11.18 -11.40
N LYS A 94 5.49 9.89 -11.15
CA LYS A 94 4.18 9.35 -10.76
C LYS A 94 4.28 8.63 -9.42
N PRO A 95 3.41 8.92 -8.44
CA PRO A 95 3.44 8.25 -7.15
C PRO A 95 2.89 6.84 -7.26
N ILE A 96 3.49 5.92 -6.50
CA ILE A 96 3.07 4.53 -6.37
C ILE A 96 3.09 4.13 -4.90
N SER A 97 2.32 3.10 -4.56
CA SER A 97 2.44 2.48 -3.24
C SER A 97 2.18 0.98 -3.33
N ILE A 98 2.83 0.23 -2.46
CA ILE A 98 2.68 -1.22 -2.35
C ILE A 98 2.31 -1.54 -0.90
N SER A 99 1.38 -2.46 -0.71
CA SER A 99 1.17 -3.10 0.59
C SER A 99 0.91 -4.59 0.42
N HIS A 100 0.98 -5.33 1.50
CA HIS A 100 0.61 -6.74 1.52
C HIS A 100 0.23 -7.14 2.93
N CYS A 101 -0.54 -8.21 3.00
CA CYS A 101 -0.80 -8.95 4.22
C CYS A 101 -0.41 -10.42 4.01
N ASP A 102 -0.89 -11.31 4.86
CA ASP A 102 -0.55 -12.73 4.82
C ASP A 102 -0.98 -13.46 3.53
N SER A 103 -2.02 -12.98 2.86
CA SER A 103 -2.70 -13.68 1.77
C SER A 103 -2.82 -12.86 0.48
N ILE A 104 -2.59 -11.54 0.52
CA ILE A 104 -2.76 -10.67 -0.64
C ILE A 104 -1.66 -9.60 -0.66
N ALA A 105 -1.13 -9.31 -1.84
CA ALA A 105 -0.37 -8.10 -2.12
C ALA A 105 -1.19 -7.15 -3.00
N VAL A 106 -1.02 -5.84 -2.78
CA VAL A 106 -1.65 -4.77 -3.54
C VAL A 106 -0.60 -3.77 -3.99
N ALA A 107 -0.75 -3.24 -5.20
CA ALA A 107 -0.02 -2.06 -5.65
C ALA A 107 -0.97 -1.07 -6.30
N VAL A 108 -0.71 0.22 -6.09
CA VAL A 108 -1.45 1.33 -6.67
C VAL A 108 -0.52 2.30 -7.38
N LEU A 109 -1.04 2.92 -8.43
CA LEU A 109 -0.38 3.96 -9.22
C LEU A 109 -1.34 5.15 -9.37
N GLY A 110 -0.89 6.33 -8.93
CA GLY A 110 -1.60 7.59 -9.13
C GLY A 110 -1.18 8.26 -10.44
N LEU A 111 -2.09 8.36 -11.40
CA LEU A 111 -1.81 8.98 -12.69
C LEU A 111 -1.87 10.51 -12.63
N ASN A 112 -2.78 11.06 -11.83
CA ASN A 112 -3.06 12.49 -11.76
C ASN A 112 -2.91 13.04 -10.33
N TYR A 113 -2.17 12.33 -9.50
CA TYR A 113 -1.96 12.65 -8.08
C TYR A 113 -0.47 12.90 -7.83
N ASN A 114 -0.15 13.70 -6.81
CA ASN A 114 1.24 13.95 -6.40
C ASN A 114 1.71 12.93 -5.38
N SER A 115 0.79 12.34 -4.62
CA SER A 115 1.08 11.32 -3.62
C SER A 115 -0.01 10.24 -3.62
N ILE A 116 0.39 9.01 -3.33
CA ILE A 116 -0.54 7.91 -3.14
C ILE A 116 0.02 6.95 -2.10
N GLY A 117 -0.85 6.46 -1.22
CA GLY A 117 -0.53 5.43 -0.24
C GLY A 117 -1.56 4.33 -0.30
N VAL A 118 -1.15 3.10 -0.03
CA VAL A 118 -2.08 1.97 0.12
C VAL A 118 -1.71 1.12 1.31
N ASP A 119 -2.74 0.65 2.01
CA ASP A 119 -2.63 -0.44 2.96
C ASP A 119 -3.71 -1.51 2.76
N ILE A 120 -3.40 -2.75 3.12
CA ILE A 120 -4.31 -3.89 2.97
C ILE A 120 -4.19 -4.81 4.18
N GLU A 121 -5.33 -5.18 4.76
CA GLU A 121 -5.38 -6.10 5.90
C GLU A 121 -6.61 -7.01 5.81
N SER A 122 -6.52 -8.20 6.39
CA SER A 122 -7.69 -9.08 6.52
C SER A 122 -8.70 -8.47 7.49
N ASN A 123 -10.01 -8.62 7.22
CA ASN A 123 -11.07 -8.15 8.14
C ASN A 123 -10.99 -8.83 9.52
N ASN A 124 -10.28 -9.96 9.62
CA ASN A 124 -10.06 -10.70 10.86
C ASN A 124 -8.78 -10.25 11.60
N ARG A 125 -8.02 -9.28 11.06
CA ARG A 125 -6.81 -8.77 11.70
C ARG A 125 -7.19 -8.04 12.98
N MET A 126 -6.68 -8.52 14.10
CA MET A 126 -6.80 -7.83 15.38
C MET A 126 -5.55 -6.98 15.62
N ILE A 127 -5.76 -5.69 15.88
CA ILE A 127 -4.70 -4.78 16.31
C ILE A 127 -4.53 -4.89 17.83
N SER A 128 -3.32 -5.23 18.28
CA SER A 128 -3.01 -5.27 19.70
C SER A 128 -2.94 -3.86 20.28
N THR A 129 -3.17 -3.74 21.59
CA THR A 129 -3.06 -2.45 22.30
C THR A 129 -1.66 -1.86 22.21
N THR A 130 -0.62 -2.71 22.22
CA THR A 130 0.77 -2.26 22.04
C THR A 130 1.00 -1.60 20.68
N ILE A 131 0.32 -2.08 19.64
CA ILE A 131 0.38 -1.43 18.34
C ILE A 131 -0.34 -0.08 18.44
N LEU A 132 -1.55 0.00 19.01
CA LEU A 132 -2.26 1.27 19.26
C LEU A 132 -1.37 2.34 19.90
N ASP A 133 -0.58 1.97 20.91
CA ASP A 133 0.32 2.89 21.60
C ASP A 133 1.44 3.46 20.70
N GLN A 134 1.77 2.79 19.59
CA GLN A 134 2.78 3.23 18.63
C GLN A 134 2.24 4.23 17.61
N PHE A 135 0.97 4.14 17.22
CA PHE A 135 0.42 4.96 16.13
C PHE A 135 -0.64 5.97 16.55
N CYS A 136 -1.23 5.79 17.74
CA CYS A 136 -2.23 6.70 18.27
C CYS A 136 -1.63 7.66 19.30
N SER A 137 -2.16 8.87 19.30
CA SER A 137 -2.05 9.81 20.41
C SER A 137 -2.81 9.28 21.64
N ALA A 138 -2.48 9.79 22.83
CA ALA A 138 -3.18 9.44 24.07
C ALA A 138 -4.69 9.79 24.03
N LYS A 139 -5.09 10.76 23.20
CA LYS A 139 -6.50 11.10 22.97
C LYS A 139 -7.18 10.03 22.14
N GLU A 140 -6.60 9.67 20.99
CA GLU A 140 -7.12 8.63 20.10
C GLU A 140 -7.20 7.27 20.80
N ILE A 141 -6.23 6.91 21.64
CA ILE A 141 -6.27 5.65 22.40
C ILE A 141 -7.53 5.60 23.28
N LYS A 142 -7.87 6.69 23.98
CA LYS A 142 -9.06 6.72 24.84
C LYS A 142 -10.36 6.56 24.05
N GLU A 143 -10.41 7.15 22.85
CA GLU A 143 -11.55 7.03 21.95
C GLU A 143 -11.64 5.60 21.38
N LEU A 144 -10.51 5.05 20.92
CA LEU A 144 -10.41 3.73 20.29
C LEU A 144 -10.52 2.55 21.24
N MET A 145 -10.27 2.74 22.54
CA MET A 145 -10.47 1.71 23.55
C MET A 145 -11.92 1.20 23.59
N ASN A 146 -12.88 2.07 23.28
CA ASN A 146 -14.30 1.75 23.23
C ASN A 146 -14.79 1.45 21.80
N ALA A 147 -13.94 1.62 20.80
CA ALA A 147 -14.26 1.37 19.40
C ALA A 147 -14.22 -0.12 19.05
N SER A 148 -14.96 -0.47 18.01
CA SER A 148 -14.94 -1.81 17.44
C SER A 148 -13.53 -2.19 16.96
N PRO A 149 -13.19 -3.50 16.90
CA PRO A 149 -11.93 -3.94 16.31
C PRO A 149 -11.74 -3.47 14.85
N ILE A 150 -12.85 -3.33 14.11
CA ILE A 150 -12.86 -2.89 12.71
C ILE A 150 -12.42 -1.43 12.61
N GLU A 151 -13.00 -0.54 13.42
CA GLU A 151 -12.62 0.88 13.46
C GLU A 151 -11.15 1.06 13.86
N ARG A 152 -10.66 0.27 14.83
CA ARG A 152 -9.24 0.28 15.23
C ARG A 152 -8.31 -0.14 14.09
N LEU A 153 -8.68 -1.19 13.36
CA LEU A 153 -7.94 -1.66 12.20
C LEU A 153 -7.95 -0.60 11.09
N GLU A 154 -9.09 0.02 10.84
CA GLU A 154 -9.23 1.04 9.80
C GLU A 154 -8.36 2.28 10.09
N ILE A 155 -8.37 2.80 11.32
CA ILE A 155 -7.53 3.94 11.71
C ILE A 155 -6.03 3.60 11.55
N TRP A 156 -5.63 2.38 11.94
CA TRP A 156 -4.28 1.90 11.69
C TRP A 156 -3.92 1.93 10.19
N MET A 157 -4.77 1.34 9.36
CA MET A 157 -4.55 1.26 7.91
C MET A 157 -4.49 2.63 7.24
N ILE A 158 -5.33 3.58 7.67
CA ILE A 158 -5.30 4.96 7.16
C ILE A 158 -3.95 5.61 7.49
N LYS A 159 -3.48 5.51 8.75
CA LYS A 159 -2.20 6.10 9.15
C LYS A 159 -1.00 5.44 8.45
N GLU A 160 -1.02 4.13 8.25
CA GLU A 160 -0.03 3.41 7.43
C GLU A 160 -0.04 3.89 5.97
N ALA A 161 -1.23 4.01 5.37
CA ALA A 161 -1.36 4.49 3.99
C ALA A 161 -0.82 5.93 3.86
N VAL A 162 -1.18 6.84 4.77
CA VAL A 162 -0.65 8.23 4.79
C VAL A 162 0.86 8.23 4.99
N SER A 163 1.38 7.41 5.89
CA SER A 163 2.83 7.27 6.13
C SER A 163 3.58 6.83 4.88
N LYS A 164 3.00 5.93 4.07
CA LYS A 164 3.57 5.50 2.78
C LYS A 164 3.49 6.58 1.71
N ALA A 165 2.42 7.37 1.70
CA ALA A 165 2.23 8.47 0.77
C ALA A 165 3.23 9.62 0.99
N ILE A 166 3.61 9.86 2.26
CA ILE A 166 4.55 10.92 2.64
C ILE A 166 6.00 10.43 2.63
N GLY A 167 6.23 9.22 3.14
CA GLY A 167 7.55 8.59 3.19
C GLY A 167 8.31 8.68 4.52
N ASP A 168 7.72 9.29 5.54
CA ASP A 168 8.35 9.41 6.86
C ASP A 168 8.18 8.15 7.74
N GLY A 169 7.43 7.16 7.27
CA GLY A 169 7.18 5.92 7.99
C GLY A 169 6.35 6.14 9.26
N MET A 170 6.47 5.22 10.22
CA MET A 170 5.60 5.20 11.41
C MET A 170 5.83 6.36 12.41
N SER A 171 6.91 7.14 12.25
CA SER A 171 7.24 8.24 13.16
C SER A 171 6.16 9.31 13.21
N ILE A 172 5.45 9.52 12.09
CA ILE A 172 4.43 10.56 11.94
C ILE A 172 3.03 10.08 12.33
N ALA A 173 2.83 8.78 12.59
CA ALA A 173 1.50 8.21 12.71
C ALA A 173 0.63 8.87 13.79
N LYS A 174 1.23 9.32 14.89
CA LYS A 174 0.55 10.00 16.00
C LYS A 174 0.13 11.44 15.69
N GLU A 175 0.74 12.04 14.67
CA GLU A 175 0.47 13.41 14.24
C GLU A 175 -0.60 13.47 13.14
N ILE A 176 -0.95 12.31 12.56
CA ILE A 176 -1.98 12.20 11.53
C ILE A 176 -3.35 12.24 12.20
N GLU A 177 -4.14 13.27 11.91
CA GLU A 177 -5.53 13.37 12.36
C GLU A 177 -6.49 12.84 11.29
N ILE A 178 -7.53 12.11 11.68
CA ILE A 178 -8.51 11.55 10.74
C ILE A 178 -9.89 12.11 11.07
N VAL A 179 -10.54 12.72 10.06
CA VAL A 179 -11.89 13.28 10.18
C VAL A 179 -12.71 12.86 8.96
N GLY A 180 -13.63 11.92 9.18
CA GLY A 180 -14.47 11.36 8.11
C GLY A 180 -13.64 10.65 7.04
N ASP A 181 -13.69 11.19 5.81
CA ASP A 181 -12.97 10.65 4.65
C ASP A 181 -11.68 11.41 4.35
N ASN A 182 -11.18 12.20 5.31
CA ASN A 182 -9.95 12.95 5.17
C ASN A 182 -8.96 12.62 6.29
N ALA A 183 -7.68 12.57 5.94
CA ALA A 183 -6.57 12.51 6.89
C ALA A 183 -5.69 13.75 6.72
N TYR A 184 -5.20 14.29 7.84
CA TYR A 184 -4.48 15.55 7.90
C TYR A 184 -3.11 15.32 8.52
N TYR A 185 -2.07 15.86 7.88
CA TYR A 185 -0.72 15.86 8.42
C TYR A 185 -0.01 17.16 8.03
N HIS A 186 0.35 17.97 9.02
CA HIS A 186 0.84 19.35 8.82
C HIS A 186 -0.09 20.14 7.88
N THR A 187 0.41 20.56 6.71
CA THR A 187 -0.35 21.30 5.70
C THR A 187 -0.97 20.40 4.64
N SER A 188 -0.71 19.10 4.69
CA SER A 188 -1.18 18.13 3.70
C SER A 188 -2.52 17.55 4.12
N ILE A 189 -3.43 17.45 3.14
CA ILE A 189 -4.74 16.83 3.28
C ILE A 189 -4.76 15.64 2.33
N PHE A 190 -5.22 14.50 2.83
CA PHE A 190 -5.37 13.27 2.06
C PHE A 190 -6.81 12.82 2.06
N ARG A 191 -7.34 12.48 0.88
CA ARG A 191 -8.64 11.82 0.77
C ARG A 191 -8.45 10.32 0.99
N VAL A 192 -9.27 9.75 1.85
CA VAL A 192 -9.30 8.32 2.20
C VAL A 192 -10.32 7.61 1.33
N ILE A 193 -9.86 6.62 0.57
CA ILE A 193 -10.68 5.75 -0.26
C ILE A 193 -10.67 4.35 0.35
N ARG A 194 -11.85 3.80 0.59
CA ARG A 194 -12.04 2.48 1.22
C ARG A 194 -12.59 1.50 0.20
N HIS A 195 -12.01 0.32 0.15
CA HIS A 195 -12.47 -0.76 -0.71
C HIS A 195 -12.37 -2.09 0.03
N GLU A 196 -13.23 -3.05 -0.31
CA GLU A 196 -13.15 -4.41 0.23
C GLU A 196 -12.96 -5.41 -0.91
N TYR A 197 -12.04 -6.35 -0.75
CA TYR A 197 -11.88 -7.46 -1.67
C TYR A 197 -11.73 -8.79 -0.93
N LYS A 198 -12.72 -9.68 -1.09
CA LYS A 198 -12.74 -11.04 -0.53
C LYS A 198 -12.39 -11.07 0.97
N GLY A 199 -13.05 -10.24 1.78
CA GLY A 199 -12.82 -10.18 3.23
C GLY A 199 -11.48 -9.55 3.64
N HIS A 200 -10.94 -8.68 2.79
CA HIS A 200 -9.80 -7.84 3.07
C HIS A 200 -10.18 -6.39 2.84
N ASN A 201 -9.86 -5.54 3.80
CA ASN A 201 -9.97 -4.10 3.67
C ASN A 201 -8.76 -3.59 2.90
N ILE A 202 -9.00 -2.63 2.01
CA ILE A 202 -7.97 -1.90 1.28
C ILE A 202 -8.25 -0.43 1.54
N VAL A 203 -7.25 0.26 2.06
CA VAL A 203 -7.29 1.71 2.27
C VAL A 203 -6.30 2.35 1.31
N ILE A 204 -6.77 3.25 0.47
CA ILE A 204 -5.96 4.05 -0.43
C ILE A 204 -6.09 5.50 0.03
N VAL A 205 -4.98 6.22 0.06
CA VAL A 205 -4.97 7.66 0.31
C VAL A 205 -4.29 8.37 -0.83
N ILE A 206 -4.79 9.54 -1.19
CA ILE A 206 -4.26 10.39 -2.25
C ILE A 206 -4.23 11.83 -1.74
N ASP A 207 -3.32 12.65 -2.26
CA ASP A 207 -3.34 14.08 -1.96
C ASP A 207 -4.67 14.68 -2.42
N TYR A 208 -5.27 15.46 -1.53
CA TYR A 208 -6.44 16.26 -1.83
C TYR A 208 -5.96 17.63 -2.30
N SER A 209 -5.98 17.86 -3.61
CA SER A 209 -5.80 19.19 -4.18
C SER A 209 -7.17 19.74 -4.59
N ASP A 210 -7.59 20.85 -4.01
CA ASP A 210 -8.81 21.60 -4.40
C ASP A 210 -8.76 22.19 -5.83
N SER A 211 -7.77 21.84 -6.64
CA SER A 211 -7.50 22.44 -7.95
C SER A 211 -8.37 21.91 -9.10
N SER A 212 -9.53 21.30 -8.81
CA SER A 212 -10.50 20.99 -9.85
C SER A 212 -11.93 21.24 -9.38
N MET A 213 -12.32 22.53 -9.32
CA MET A 213 -13.56 23.06 -9.90
C MET A 213 -13.43 24.57 -10.09
N ASP A 214 -12.55 25.00 -11.01
CA ASP A 214 -12.65 26.28 -11.72
C ASP A 214 -11.85 26.14 -13.02
N ASN A 215 -12.54 25.68 -14.07
CA ASN A 215 -12.26 25.96 -15.50
C ASN A 215 -13.49 25.59 -16.32
#